data_AF-A0A363U8T1-F1
#
_entry.id   AF-A0A363U8T1-F1
#
_cell.length_a   1.000
_cell.length_b   1.000
_cell.length_c   1.000
_cell.angle_alpha   90.00
_cell.angle_beta   90.00
_cell.angle_gamma   90.00
#
_symmetry.space_group_name_H-M   'P 1'
#
loop_
_entity.id
_entity.type
_entity.pdbx_description
1 polymer ?
#
loop_
_entity_poly.entity_id
_entity_poly.type
_entity_poly.pdbx_seq_one_letter_code
_entity_poly.pdbx_strand_id
1 'polypeptide(L)'
;MKTIAQPAVITPTIIGLAILFAAITFIGATGKRVPLLSNIRVDIILLVIIGMAICSQGGIGRVAATGQWTHPLSILGYLLGGLILLIALAVFVGWKLPFIANDGQALLAIAILASLKIVNAVTHYFLSRV
;
A
#
# COMPACT_ATOMS: atom_id res chain seq x y z
N MET A 1 11.75 19.38 -25.82
CA MET A 1 11.76 18.37 -24.74
C MET A 1 10.74 18.78 -23.70
N LYS A 2 9.63 18.05 -23.55
CA LYS A 2 8.71 18.27 -22.41
C LYS A 2 9.43 17.73 -21.17
N THR A 3 9.83 18.60 -20.26
CA THR A 3 10.19 18.25 -18.90
C THR A 3 8.94 17.63 -18.26
N ILE A 4 8.80 16.31 -18.35
CA ILE A 4 7.80 15.59 -17.57
C ILE A 4 8.30 15.70 -16.12
N ALA A 5 7.75 16.65 -15.37
CA ALA A 5 8.01 16.76 -13.94
C ALA A 5 7.68 15.40 -13.31
N GLN A 6 8.70 14.65 -12.89
CA GLN A 6 8.49 13.36 -12.24
C GLN A 6 7.63 13.61 -10.99
N PRO A 7 6.47 12.94 -10.85
CA PRO A 7 5.70 13.05 -9.63
C PRO A 7 6.57 12.58 -8.45
N ALA A 8 6.75 13.48 -7.49
CA ALA A 8 7.55 13.22 -6.31
C ALA A 8 6.84 12.17 -5.44
N VAL A 9 7.60 11.19 -4.96
CA VAL A 9 7.08 10.19 -4.01
C VAL A 9 6.95 10.79 -2.60
N ILE A 10 7.64 11.90 -2.34
CA ILE A 10 7.66 12.62 -1.07
C ILE A 10 6.90 13.94 -1.24
N THR A 11 5.57 13.86 -1.25
CA THR A 11 4.69 15.03 -1.20
C THR A 11 4.03 15.12 0.18
N PRO A 12 3.65 16.33 0.65
CA PRO A 12 2.97 16.48 1.94
C PRO A 12 1.70 15.62 2.05
N THR A 13 0.98 15.45 0.94
CA THR A 13 -0.21 14.58 0.87
C THR A 13 0.12 13.11 1.07
N ILE A 14 1.15 12.60 0.38
CA ILE A 14 1.59 11.20 0.54
C ILE A 14 2.10 10.96 1.96
N ILE A 15 2.85 11.91 2.54
CA ILE A 15 3.33 11.80 3.93
C ILE A 15 2.14 11.75 4.91
N GLY A 16 1.15 12.63 4.74
CA GLY A 16 -0.06 12.63 5.56
C GLY A 16 -0.83 11.31 5.47
N LEU A 17 -1.00 10.79 4.25
CA LEU A 17 -1.64 9.48 4.02
C LEU A 17 -0.82 8.32 4.60
N ALA A 18 0.51 8.38 4.53
CA ALA A 18 1.39 7.35 5.09
C ALA A 18 1.34 7.33 6.63
N ILE A 19 1.29 8.51 7.27
CA ILE A 19 1.09 8.61 8.72
C ILE A 19 -0.27 8.03 9.12
N LEU A 20 -1.33 8.36 8.37
CA LEU A 20 -2.67 7.82 8.61
C LEU A 20 -2.69 6.29 8.45
N PHE A 21 -2.06 5.77 7.40
CA PHE A 21 -1.91 4.34 7.17
C PHE A 21 -1.20 3.64 8.34
N ALA A 22 -0.09 4.22 8.82
CA ALA A 22 0.67 3.70 9.95
C ALA A 22 -0.16 3.73 11.25
N ALA A 23 -0.92 4.82 11.49
CA ALA A 23 -1.78 4.95 12.65
C ALA A 23 -2.88 3.88 12.66
N ILE A 24 -3.60 3.70 11.54
CA ILE A 24 -4.66 2.68 11.42
C ILE A 24 -4.08 1.28 11.63
N THR A 25 -2.94 0.99 11.00
CA THR A 25 -2.25 -0.30 11.15
C THR A 25 -1.88 -0.58 12.61
N PHE A 26 -1.31 0.42 13.30
CA PHE A 26 -0.91 0.29 14.69
C PHE A 26 -2.10 0.08 15.63
N ILE A 27 -3.18 0.81 15.40
CA ILE A 27 -4.42 0.68 16.17
C ILE A 27 -5.05 -0.70 15.95
N GLY A 28 -5.18 -1.13 14.69
CA GLY A 28 -5.74 -2.44 14.35
C GLY A 28 -4.90 -3.60 14.88
N ALA A 29 -3.56 -3.47 14.86
CA ALA A 29 -2.65 -4.47 15.41
C ALA A 29 -2.66 -4.55 16.95
N THR A 30 -2.91 -3.42 17.63
CA THR A 30 -2.97 -3.39 19.10
C THR A 30 -4.35 -3.76 19.66
N GLY A 31 -5.35 -3.99 18.80
CA GLY A 31 -6.70 -4.36 19.20
C GLY A 31 -7.42 -3.29 20.05
N LYS A 32 -6.87 -2.07 20.11
CA LYS A 32 -7.47 -0.96 20.85
C LYS A 32 -8.71 -0.48 20.09
N ARG A 33 -9.87 -0.62 20.72
CA ARG A 33 -11.16 -0.24 20.12
C ARG A 33 -11.32 1.28 20.13
N VAL A 34 -11.07 1.90 18.99
CA VAL A 34 -11.45 3.28 18.71
C VAL A 34 -12.85 3.26 18.10
N PRO A 35 -13.76 4.21 18.38
CA PRO A 35 -15.16 4.11 17.95
C PRO A 35 -15.37 3.87 16.43
N LEU A 36 -14.47 4.40 15.60
CA LEU A 36 -14.46 4.18 14.14
C LEU A 36 -13.74 2.90 13.67
N LEU A 37 -12.86 2.32 14.49
CA LEU A 37 -11.98 1.17 14.15
C LEU A 37 -12.31 -0.04 15.04
N SER A 38 -13.61 -0.26 15.30
CA SER A 38 -14.09 -1.35 16.15
C SER A 38 -14.19 -2.69 15.41
N ASN A 39 -14.07 -2.68 14.08
CA ASN A 39 -14.16 -3.83 13.21
C ASN A 39 -12.95 -3.89 12.29
N ILE A 40 -12.14 -4.94 12.45
CA ILE A 40 -10.89 -5.15 11.72
C ILE A 40 -11.08 -5.20 10.19
N ARG A 41 -12.28 -5.59 9.72
CA ARG A 41 -12.61 -5.56 8.30
C ARG A 41 -12.73 -4.14 7.78
N VAL A 42 -13.29 -3.23 8.58
CA VAL A 42 -13.36 -1.80 8.25
C VAL A 42 -11.95 -1.21 8.19
N ASP A 43 -11.08 -1.60 9.12
CA ASP A 43 -9.66 -1.19 9.11
C ASP A 43 -8.98 -1.63 7.81
N ILE A 44 -9.21 -2.86 7.36
CA ILE A 44 -8.68 -3.38 6.09
C ILE A 44 -9.21 -2.59 4.89
N ILE A 45 -10.51 -2.27 4.83
CA ILE A 45 -11.06 -1.41 3.76
C ILE A 45 -10.34 -0.06 3.74
N LEU A 46 -10.19 0.56 4.91
CA LEU A 46 -9.59 1.89 5.04
C LEU A 46 -8.13 1.87 4.60
N LEU A 47 -7.37 0.84 5.00
CA LEU A 47 -5.99 0.62 4.56
C LEU A 47 -5.89 0.41 3.05
N VAL A 48 -6.81 -0.33 2.44
CA VAL A 48 -6.83 -0.54 0.98
C VAL A 48 -7.12 0.78 0.26
N ILE A 49 -8.12 1.55 0.70
CA ILE A 49 -8.48 2.84 0.07
C ILE A 49 -7.29 3.82 0.15
N ILE A 50 -6.71 3.97 1.35
CA ILE A 50 -5.55 4.84 1.56
C ILE A 50 -4.36 4.35 0.72
N GLY A 51 -4.11 3.04 0.71
CA GLY A 51 -3.07 2.42 -0.10
C GLY A 51 -3.25 2.70 -1.59
N MET A 52 -4.48 2.61 -2.11
CA MET A 52 -4.80 2.94 -3.51
C MET A 52 -4.57 4.43 -3.81
N ALA A 53 -4.93 5.32 -2.89
CA ALA A 53 -4.69 6.76 -3.03
C ALA A 53 -3.19 7.11 -3.05
N ILE A 54 -2.37 6.44 -2.24
CA ILE A 54 -0.90 6.58 -2.26
C ILE A 54 -0.34 6.01 -3.57
N CYS A 55 -0.83 4.84 -4.00
CA CYS A 55 -0.37 4.16 -5.21
C CYS A 55 -0.66 4.95 -6.49
N SER A 56 -1.81 5.61 -6.58
CA SER A 56 -2.18 6.40 -7.76
C SER A 56 -1.35 7.68 -7.90
N GLN A 57 -0.91 8.28 -6.79
CA GLN A 57 -0.17 9.55 -6.81
C GLN A 57 1.35 9.36 -6.91
N GLY A 58 1.96 8.47 -6.11
CA GLY A 58 3.42 8.31 -6.04
C GLY A 58 3.95 6.98 -6.59
N GLY A 59 3.12 5.94 -6.60
CA GLY A 59 3.50 4.60 -7.03
C GLY A 59 3.32 4.37 -8.53
N ILE A 60 2.23 3.71 -8.90
CA ILE A 60 1.89 3.37 -10.28
C ILE A 60 1.68 4.63 -11.14
N GLY A 61 1.12 5.69 -10.58
CA GLY A 61 0.95 6.95 -11.32
C GLY A 61 2.28 7.52 -11.82
N ARG A 62 3.34 7.38 -11.03
CA ARG A 62 4.70 7.74 -11.46
C ARG A 62 5.20 6.83 -12.57
N VAL A 63 5.03 5.51 -12.43
CA VAL A 63 5.45 4.55 -13.47
C VAL A 63 4.75 4.83 -14.79
N ALA A 64 3.46 5.18 -14.75
CA ALA A 64 2.69 5.58 -15.92
C ALA A 64 3.23 6.88 -16.54
N ALA A 65 3.51 7.90 -15.71
CA ALA A 65 4.04 9.18 -16.18
C ALA A 65 5.46 9.07 -16.77
N THR A 66 6.29 8.15 -16.27
CA THR A 66 7.67 7.95 -16.75
C THR A 66 7.81 6.85 -17.81
N GLY A 67 6.73 6.14 -18.14
CA GLY A 67 6.75 5.04 -19.11
C GLY A 67 7.53 3.81 -18.67
N GLN A 68 7.90 3.69 -17.38
CA GLN A 68 8.78 2.64 -16.84
C GLN A 68 8.05 1.33 -16.52
N TRP A 69 7.09 0.93 -17.36
CA TRP A 69 6.21 -0.22 -17.12
C TRP A 69 6.96 -1.55 -17.01
N THR A 70 8.04 -1.71 -17.78
CA THR A 70 8.86 -2.93 -17.83
C THR A 70 10.00 -2.95 -16.81
N HIS A 71 10.18 -1.89 -16.03
CA HIS A 71 11.25 -1.82 -15.04
C HIS A 71 11.04 -2.89 -13.95
N PRO A 72 12.06 -3.67 -13.53
CA PRO A 72 11.90 -4.74 -12.55
C PRO A 72 11.22 -4.28 -11.24
N LEU A 73 11.58 -3.10 -10.75
CA LEU A 73 10.97 -2.49 -9.56
C LEU A 73 9.49 -2.12 -9.78
N SER A 74 9.06 -1.78 -10.99
CA SER A 74 7.64 -1.57 -11.32
C SER A 74 6.87 -2.89 -11.23
N ILE A 75 7.43 -3.96 -11.79
CA ILE A 75 6.85 -5.31 -11.76
C ILE A 75 6.65 -5.77 -10.32
N LEU A 76 7.69 -5.64 -9.48
CA LEU A 76 7.59 -5.92 -8.04
C LEU A 76 6.49 -5.09 -7.36
N GLY A 77 6.35 -3.81 -7.74
CA GLY A 77 5.30 -2.94 -7.21
C GLY A 77 3.87 -3.40 -7.57
N TYR A 78 3.68 -3.94 -8.77
CA TYR A 78 2.39 -4.51 -9.20
C TYR A 78 2.11 -5.83 -8.49
N LEU A 79 3.10 -6.71 -8.33
CA LEU A 79 2.97 -7.98 -7.61
C LEU A 79 2.61 -7.75 -6.14
N LEU A 80 3.34 -6.86 -5.44
CA LEU A 80 3.04 -6.50 -4.06
C LEU A 80 1.64 -5.89 -3.94
N GLY A 81 1.24 -5.04 -4.90
CA GLY A 81 -0.11 -4.48 -4.94
C GLY A 81 -1.21 -5.52 -5.15
N GLY A 82 -1.00 -6.44 -6.10
CA GLY A 82 -1.94 -7.52 -6.39
C GLY A 82 -2.11 -8.45 -5.19
N LEU A 83 -1.02 -8.79 -4.50
CA LEU A 83 -1.07 -9.60 -3.28
C LEU A 83 -1.88 -8.94 -2.16
N ILE A 84 -1.71 -7.63 -1.94
CA ILE A 84 -2.51 -6.88 -0.95
C ILE A 84 -3.99 -6.96 -1.29
N LEU A 85 -4.36 -6.74 -2.56
CA LEU A 85 -5.75 -6.81 -3.00
C LEU A 85 -6.32 -8.23 -2.88
N LEU A 86 -5.52 -9.25 -3.19
CA LEU A 86 -5.91 -10.65 -3.06
C LEU A 86 -6.18 -11.01 -1.59
N ILE A 87 -5.33 -10.60 -0.67
CA ILE A 87 -5.53 -10.82 0.77
C ILE A 87 -6.78 -10.07 1.25
N ALA A 88 -6.95 -8.80 0.87
CA ALA A 88 -8.13 -8.04 1.22
C ALA A 88 -9.41 -8.72 0.72
N LEU A 89 -9.44 -9.15 -0.55
CA LEU A 89 -10.55 -9.89 -1.14
C LEU A 89 -10.82 -11.20 -0.40
N ALA A 90 -9.78 -11.97 -0.07
CA ALA A 90 -9.91 -13.21 0.67
C ALA A 90 -10.58 -12.99 2.05
N VAL A 91 -10.25 -11.91 2.75
CA VAL A 91 -10.91 -11.55 4.02
C VAL A 91 -12.40 -11.26 3.83
N PHE A 92 -12.79 -10.55 2.76
CA PHE A 92 -14.21 -10.25 2.49
C PHE A 92 -15.03 -11.47 2.11
N VAL A 93 -14.45 -12.36 1.29
CA VAL A 93 -15.09 -13.61 0.86
C VAL A 93 -15.05 -14.68 1.97
N GLY A 94 -14.26 -14.45 3.03
CA GLY A 94 -14.03 -15.45 4.08
C GLY A 94 -13.17 -16.62 3.62
N TRP A 95 -12.37 -16.43 2.58
CA TRP A 95 -11.46 -17.44 2.07
C TRP A 95 -10.23 -17.56 2.98
N LYS A 96 -9.98 -18.78 3.46
CA LYS A 96 -8.78 -19.09 4.24
C LYS A 96 -7.58 -19.26 3.31
N LEU A 97 -6.70 -18.26 3.31
CA LEU A 97 -5.42 -18.36 2.62
C LEU A 97 -4.44 -19.22 3.44
N PRO A 98 -3.55 -19.97 2.77
CA PRO A 98 -2.43 -20.59 3.47
C PRO A 98 -1.62 -19.48 4.18
N PHE A 99 -1.23 -19.72 5.44
CA PHE A 99 -0.52 -18.78 6.32
C PHE A 99 -1.34 -17.61 6.93
N ILE A 100 -2.63 -17.45 6.59
CA ILE A 100 -3.50 -16.42 7.20
C ILE A 100 -4.73 -17.11 7.81
N ALA A 101 -4.69 -17.31 9.13
CA ALA A 101 -5.73 -18.01 9.88
C ALA A 101 -6.84 -17.09 10.40
N ASN A 102 -6.58 -15.80 10.59
CA ASN A 102 -7.55 -14.84 11.10
C ASN A 102 -7.37 -13.43 10.50
N ASP A 103 -8.40 -12.59 10.67
CA ASP A 103 -8.44 -11.23 10.12
C ASP A 103 -7.28 -10.34 10.67
N GLY A 104 -6.80 -10.61 11.89
CA GLY A 104 -5.64 -9.91 12.47
C GLY A 104 -4.33 -10.23 11.77
N GLN A 105 -4.11 -11.50 11.41
CA GLN A 105 -2.98 -11.91 10.58
C GLN A 105 -3.10 -11.33 9.16
N ALA A 106 -4.32 -11.21 8.63
CA ALA A 106 -4.53 -10.57 7.33
C ALA A 106 -4.16 -9.08 7.37
N LEU A 107 -4.58 -8.36 8.41
CA LEU A 107 -4.20 -6.96 8.65
C LEU A 107 -2.67 -6.81 8.71
N LEU A 108 -2.00 -7.66 9.48
CA LEU A 108 -0.54 -7.64 9.60
C LEU A 108 0.15 -7.96 8.27
N ALA A 109 -0.34 -8.95 7.52
CA ALA A 109 0.20 -9.31 6.21
C ALA A 109 0.07 -8.15 5.21
N ILE A 110 -1.10 -7.49 5.18
CA ILE A 110 -1.32 -6.29 4.36
C ILE A 110 -0.35 -5.18 4.77
N ALA A 111 -0.17 -4.94 6.06
CA ALA A 111 0.75 -3.93 6.57
C ALA A 111 2.20 -4.16 6.16
N ILE A 112 2.67 -5.41 6.27
CA ILE A 112 4.03 -5.80 5.87
C ILE A 112 4.20 -5.61 4.36
N LEU A 113 3.28 -6.12 3.55
CA LEU A 113 3.35 -6.01 2.09
C LEU A 113 3.25 -4.55 1.61
N ALA A 114 2.40 -3.74 2.24
CA ALA A 114 2.29 -2.32 1.96
C ALA A 114 3.60 -1.58 2.30
N SER A 115 4.22 -1.90 3.44
CA SER A 115 5.51 -1.33 3.83
C SER A 115 6.61 -1.68 2.81
N LEU A 116 6.69 -2.95 2.41
CA LEU A 116 7.62 -3.41 1.36
C LEU A 116 7.36 -2.67 0.04
N LYS A 117 6.10 -2.45 -0.31
CA LYS A 117 5.73 -1.72 -1.53
C LYS A 117 6.17 -0.26 -1.47
N ILE A 118 6.04 0.41 -0.32
CA ILE A 118 6.51 1.78 -0.12
C ILE A 118 8.02 1.84 -0.27
N VAL A 119 8.76 0.93 0.37
CA VAL A 119 10.23 0.84 0.23
C VAL A 119 10.61 0.65 -1.24
N ASN A 120 10.00 -0.30 -1.94
CA ASN A 120 10.24 -0.53 -3.37
C ASN A 120 9.96 0.72 -4.23
N ALA A 121 8.87 1.45 -3.95
CA ALA A 121 8.52 2.67 -4.67
C ALA A 121 9.55 3.79 -4.43
N VAL A 122 10.01 3.95 -3.20
CA VAL A 122 11.04 4.93 -2.80
C VAL A 122 12.39 4.56 -3.43
N THR A 123 12.82 3.30 -3.35
CA THR A 123 14.04 2.81 -4.01
C THR A 123 13.99 3.05 -5.51
N HIS A 124 12.87 2.73 -6.17
CA HIS A 124 12.70 2.98 -7.59
C HIS A 124 12.76 4.47 -7.93
N TYR A 125 12.28 5.35 -7.05
CA TYR A 125 12.40 6.79 -7.23
C TYR A 125 13.85 7.27 -7.15
N PHE A 126 14.58 6.86 -6.11
CA PHE A 126 15.99 7.25 -5.97
C PHE A 126 16.86 6.68 -7.09
N LEU A 127 16.68 5.41 -7.46
CA LEU A 127 17.48 4.78 -8.51
C LEU A 127 17.19 5.37 -9.90
N SER A 128 15.96 5.83 -10.15
CA SER A 128 15.60 6.51 -11.41
C SER A 128 16.13 7.94 -11.52
N ARG A 129 16.79 8.47 -10.47
CA ARG A 129 17.40 9.81 -10.44
C ARG A 129 18.92 9.80 -10.60
N VAL A 130 19.55 8.62 -10.47
CA VAL A 130 20.99 8.40 -10.70
C VAL A 130 21.19 8.08 -12.18
#